data_AF-A0A2S8ZJ57-F1
#
_entry.id   AF-A0A2S8ZJ57-F1
#
_cell.length_a   1.000
_cell.length_b   1.000
_cell.length_c   1.000
_cell.angle_alpha   90.00
_cell.angle_beta   90.00
_cell.angle_gamma   90.00
#
_symmetry.space_group_name_H-M   'P 1'
#
loop_
_entity.id
_entity.type
_entity.pdbx_description
1 polymer ?
#
loop_
_entity_poly.entity_id
_entity_poly.type
_entity_poly.pdbx_seq_one_letter_code
_entity_poly.pdbx_strand_id
1 'polypeptide(L)'
;RRYRREELLAAAGAGPQLLNDAISTGVITAQENYPEATVTLLRSLVGLDRHGIEPRHLRSLRQGAEREVALIESALSALLRRTDAASRAKASEMAPELAAKIDEVRSLFVKDALTRVLS
;
A
#
# COMPACT_ATOMS: atom_id res chain seq x y z
N ARG A 1 16.80 -6.42 -0.90
CA ARG A 1 17.73 -5.50 -0.21
C ARG A 1 17.03 -4.88 1.01
N ARG A 2 17.77 -4.52 2.05
CA ARG A 2 17.28 -3.81 3.24
C ARG A 2 18.02 -2.48 3.36
N TYR A 3 17.35 -1.45 3.86
CA TYR A 3 17.87 -0.08 3.95
C TYR A 3 17.77 0.44 5.38
N ARG A 4 18.86 0.96 5.92
CA ARG A 4 18.80 1.82 7.11
C ARG A 4 18.15 3.16 6.74
N ARG A 5 17.76 3.93 7.76
CA ARG A 5 17.07 5.20 7.58
C ARG A 5 17.76 6.16 6.59
N GLU A 6 19.06 6.37 6.74
CA GLU A 6 19.83 7.27 5.86
C GLU A 6 19.87 6.77 4.41
N GLU A 7 20.08 5.46 4.23
CA GLU A 7 20.09 4.83 2.90
C GLU A 7 18.70 4.91 2.25
N LEU A 8 17.62 4.76 3.02
CA LEU A 8 16.24 4.92 2.55
C LEU A 8 16.00 6.36 2.05
N LEU A 9 16.37 7.37 2.85
CA LEU A 9 16.21 8.77 2.48
C LEU A 9 16.99 9.12 1.21
N ALA A 10 18.24 8.68 1.12
CA ALA A 10 19.09 8.86 -0.05
C ALA A 10 18.50 8.15 -1.29
N ALA A 11 18.11 6.88 -1.16
CA ALA A 11 17.54 6.10 -2.27
C ALA A 11 16.20 6.67 -2.76
N ALA A 12 15.39 7.24 -1.86
CA ALA A 12 14.10 7.82 -2.21
C ALA A 12 14.17 9.28 -2.68
N GLY A 13 15.29 9.97 -2.46
CA GLY A 13 15.40 11.41 -2.68
C GLY A 13 14.47 12.22 -1.75
N ALA A 14 14.27 11.73 -0.53
CA ALA A 14 13.31 12.29 0.42
C ALA A 14 14.00 13.02 1.58
N GLY A 15 13.39 14.12 2.02
CA GLY A 15 13.80 14.80 3.25
C GLY A 15 13.41 14.00 4.51
N PRO A 16 14.14 14.14 5.64
CA PRO A 16 13.84 13.43 6.88
C PRO A 16 12.42 13.69 7.41
N GLN A 17 11.88 14.89 7.18
CA GLN A 17 10.56 15.28 7.65
C GLN A 17 9.45 14.47 6.96
N LEU A 18 9.53 14.27 5.64
CA LEU A 18 8.53 13.49 4.90
C LEU A 18 8.43 12.05 5.42
N LEU A 19 9.57 11.43 5.76
CA LEU A 19 9.58 10.11 6.39
C LEU A 19 8.97 10.13 7.80
N ASN A 20 9.26 11.16 8.59
CA ASN A 20 8.66 11.32 9.93
C ASN A 20 7.14 11.45 9.84
N ASP A 21 6.64 12.27 8.92
CA ASP A 21 5.21 12.47 8.72
C ASP A 21 4.52 11.20 8.20
N ALA A 22 5.16 10.47 7.29
CA ALA A 22 4.68 9.18 6.82
C ALA A 22 4.60 8.13 7.93
N ILE A 23 5.55 8.15 8.87
CA ILE A 23 5.52 7.30 10.07
C ILE A 23 4.41 7.75 11.02
N SER A 24 4.34 9.04 11.35
CA SER A 24 3.37 9.60 12.29
C SER A 24 1.93 9.40 11.83
N THR A 25 1.69 9.42 10.53
CA THR A 25 0.35 9.23 9.94
C THR A 25 -0.02 7.77 9.75
N GLY A 26 0.94 6.84 9.93
CA GLY A 26 0.77 5.40 9.78
C GLY A 26 0.85 4.89 8.33
N VAL A 27 1.25 5.75 7.38
CA VAL A 27 1.48 5.35 5.98
C VAL A 27 2.68 4.41 5.87
N ILE A 28 3.76 4.72 6.60
CA ILE A 28 4.95 3.87 6.73
C ILE A 28 5.04 3.37 8.17
N THR A 29 5.30 2.09 8.36
CA THR A 29 5.62 1.54 9.69
C THR A 29 7.11 1.75 9.99
N ALA A 30 7.43 2.37 11.14
CA ALA A 30 8.79 2.56 11.61
C ALA A 30 9.50 1.21 11.79
N GLN A 31 10.72 1.10 11.26
CA GLN A 31 11.51 -0.12 11.26
C GLN A 31 13.00 0.25 11.34
N GLU A 32 13.82 -0.64 11.89
CA GLU A 32 15.28 -0.47 11.87
C GLU A 32 15.84 -0.60 10.44
N ASN A 33 15.27 -1.53 9.66
CA ASN A 33 15.69 -1.84 8.30
C ASN A 33 14.49 -1.98 7.36
N TYR A 34 14.37 -1.03 6.44
CA TYR A 34 13.25 -0.93 5.52
C TYR A 34 13.42 -1.83 4.29
N PRO A 35 12.35 -2.48 3.80
CA PRO A 35 12.37 -3.20 2.53
C PRO A 35 12.39 -2.24 1.33
N GLU A 36 12.75 -2.76 0.15
CA GLU A 36 12.70 -2.04 -1.13
C GLU A 36 11.33 -1.37 -1.39
N ALA A 37 10.24 -2.03 -1.01
CA ALA A 37 8.88 -1.50 -1.16
C ALA A 37 8.70 -0.14 -0.42
N THR A 38 9.39 0.07 0.71
CA THR A 38 9.35 1.36 1.40
C THR A 38 10.08 2.45 0.63
N VAL A 39 11.15 2.13 -0.11
CA VAL A 39 11.81 3.07 -1.01
C VAL A 39 10.84 3.52 -2.09
N THR A 40 10.15 2.58 -2.75
CA THR A 40 9.15 2.88 -3.78
C THR A 40 8.03 3.76 -3.22
N LEU A 41 7.47 3.39 -2.05
CA LEU A 41 6.43 4.17 -1.40
C LEU A 41 6.90 5.60 -1.08
N LEU A 42 8.11 5.75 -0.52
CA LEU A 42 8.65 7.06 -0.16
C LEU A 42 8.94 7.93 -1.41
N ARG A 43 9.39 7.34 -2.52
CA ARG A 43 9.51 8.05 -3.82
C ARG A 43 8.15 8.54 -4.31
N SER A 44 7.10 7.74 -4.19
CA SER A 44 5.74 8.16 -4.51
C SER A 44 5.29 9.34 -3.64
N LEU A 45 5.60 9.32 -2.35
CA LEU A 45 5.32 10.45 -1.45
C LEU A 45 6.06 11.72 -1.87
N VAL A 46 7.33 11.63 -2.27
CA VAL A 46 8.09 12.78 -2.81
C VAL A 46 7.42 13.36 -4.07
N GLY A 47 6.90 12.49 -4.94
CA GLY A 47 6.15 12.93 -6.12
C GLY A 47 4.85 13.65 -5.77
N LEU A 48 4.10 13.12 -4.81
CA LEU A 48 2.83 13.66 -4.33
C LEU A 48 2.98 15.00 -3.58
N ASP A 49 4.05 15.14 -2.80
CA ASP A 49 4.36 16.34 -2.01
C ASP A 49 4.45 17.60 -2.89
N ARG A 50 5.00 17.48 -4.11
CA ARG A 50 5.07 18.57 -5.10
C ARG A 50 3.71 19.11 -5.54
N HIS A 51 2.65 18.34 -5.30
CA HIS A 51 1.28 18.71 -5.61
C HIS A 51 0.46 19.01 -4.34
N GLY A 52 1.12 19.18 -3.18
CA GLY A 52 0.47 19.44 -1.89
C GLY A 52 -0.20 18.21 -1.27
N ILE A 53 0.07 17.01 -1.77
CA ILE A 53 -0.50 15.77 -1.25
C ILE A 53 0.46 15.14 -0.24
N GLU A 54 0.26 15.49 1.02
CA GLU A 54 1.05 14.99 2.14
C GLU A 54 0.59 13.60 2.65
N PRO A 55 1.43 12.89 3.44
CA PRO A 55 1.08 11.57 4.00
C PRO A 55 -0.24 11.53 4.78
N ARG A 56 -0.61 12.63 5.46
CA ARG A 56 -1.87 12.73 6.22
C ARG A 56 -3.10 12.50 5.35
N HIS A 57 -3.05 12.89 4.07
CA HIS A 57 -4.14 12.72 3.12
C HIS A 57 -4.30 11.27 2.64
N LEU A 58 -3.27 10.44 2.82
CA LEU A 58 -3.26 9.04 2.38
C LEU A 58 -3.71 8.06 3.47
N ARG A 59 -4.04 8.56 4.67
CA ARG A 59 -4.52 7.71 5.78
C ARG A 59 -5.77 6.92 5.38
N SER A 60 -6.67 7.53 4.60
CA SER A 60 -7.88 6.85 4.08
C SER A 60 -7.53 5.74 3.09
N LEU A 61 -6.53 5.94 2.22
CA LEU A 61 -6.02 4.90 1.32
C LEU A 61 -5.43 3.73 2.11
N ARG A 62 -4.66 4.01 3.16
CA ARG A 62 -4.13 2.96 4.04
C ARG A 62 -5.26 2.14 4.68
N GLN A 63 -6.28 2.80 5.21
CA GLN A 63 -7.45 2.11 5.76
C GLN A 63 -8.24 1.34 4.68
N GLY A 64 -8.31 1.87 3.46
CA GLY A 64 -8.90 1.19 2.31
C GLY A 64 -8.22 -0.14 2.04
N ALA A 65 -6.88 -0.17 2.03
CA ALA A 65 -6.11 -1.38 1.85
C ALA A 65 -6.44 -2.47 2.90
N GLU A 66 -6.56 -2.10 4.18
CA GLU A 66 -6.95 -3.06 5.23
C GLU A 66 -8.36 -3.64 4.99
N ARG A 67 -9.31 -2.83 4.48
CA ARG A 67 -10.66 -3.30 4.14
C ARG A 67 -10.66 -4.26 2.96
N GLU A 68 -9.78 -4.02 1.98
CA GLU A 68 -9.64 -4.89 0.81
C GLU A 68 -8.99 -6.21 1.19
N VAL A 69 -8.00 -6.20 2.09
CA VAL A 69 -7.47 -7.44 2.68
C VAL A 69 -8.57 -8.22 3.37
N ALA A 70 -9.40 -7.58 4.19
CA ALA A 70 -10.54 -8.25 4.84
C ALA A 70 -11.54 -8.84 3.83
N LEU A 71 -11.77 -8.18 2.68
CA LEU A 71 -12.60 -8.71 1.61
C LEU A 71 -11.98 -9.96 0.96
N ILE A 72 -10.67 -9.93 0.69
CA ILE A 72 -9.92 -11.07 0.16
C ILE A 72 -9.93 -12.24 1.16
N GLU A 73 -9.69 -11.97 2.44
CA GLU A 73 -9.73 -12.98 3.51
C GLU A 73 -11.11 -13.64 3.60
N SER A 74 -12.18 -12.85 3.48
CA SER A 74 -13.55 -13.38 3.45
C SER A 74 -13.78 -14.31 2.25
N ALA A 75 -13.32 -13.92 1.05
CA ALA A 75 -13.42 -14.73 -0.16
C ALA A 75 -12.60 -16.03 -0.07
N LEU A 76 -11.46 -16.01 0.63
CA LEU A 76 -10.58 -17.17 0.81
C LEU A 76 -10.87 -17.96 2.10
N SER A 77 -11.89 -17.58 2.87
CA SER A 77 -12.15 -18.10 4.22
C SER A 77 -12.22 -19.64 4.28
N ALA A 78 -12.84 -20.29 3.28
CA ALA A 78 -12.91 -21.74 3.22
C ALA A 78 -11.54 -22.42 3.07
N LEU A 79 -10.62 -21.82 2.30
CA LEU A 79 -9.25 -22.32 2.12
C LEU A 79 -8.40 -22.06 3.37
N LEU A 80 -8.53 -20.86 3.95
CA LEU A 80 -7.77 -20.44 5.13
C LEU A 80 -8.14 -21.20 6.41
N ARG A 81 -9.37 -21.72 6.51
CA ARG A 81 -9.80 -22.57 7.64
C ARG A 81 -9.17 -23.96 7.64
N ARG A 82 -8.64 -24.42 6.50
CA ARG A 82 -8.00 -25.73 6.37
C ARG A 82 -6.52 -25.63 6.75
N THR A 83 -5.99 -26.62 7.46
CA THR A 83 -4.59 -26.63 7.92
C THR A 83 -3.62 -27.31 6.95
N ASP A 84 -4.14 -27.98 5.92
CA ASP A 84 -3.31 -28.69 4.94
C ASP A 84 -2.51 -27.76 4.02
N ALA A 85 -1.34 -28.23 3.59
CA ALA A 85 -0.42 -27.46 2.77
C ALA A 85 -1.01 -27.09 1.39
N ALA A 86 -1.84 -27.96 0.81
CA ALA A 86 -2.47 -27.74 -0.49
C ALA A 86 -3.44 -26.54 -0.46
N SER A 87 -4.27 -26.44 0.59
CA SER A 87 -5.20 -25.33 0.75
C SER A 87 -4.47 -24.00 0.97
N ARG A 88 -3.39 -24.00 1.74
CA ARG A 88 -2.54 -22.81 1.94
C ARG A 88 -1.83 -22.37 0.65
N ALA A 89 -1.30 -23.32 -0.11
CA ALA A 89 -0.69 -23.03 -1.41
C ALA A 89 -1.70 -22.39 -2.37
N LYS A 90 -2.92 -22.95 -2.45
CA LYS A 90 -3.99 -22.39 -3.26
C LYS A 90 -4.41 -20.99 -2.81
N ALA A 91 -4.51 -20.74 -1.51
CA ALA A 91 -4.82 -19.40 -1.00
C ALA A 91 -3.71 -18.38 -1.35
N SER A 92 -2.44 -18.80 -1.26
CA SER A 92 -1.29 -17.95 -1.62
C SER A 92 -1.22 -17.63 -3.12
N GLU A 93 -1.72 -18.53 -3.96
CA GLU A 93 -1.83 -18.33 -5.42
C GLU A 93 -2.98 -17.39 -5.77
N MET A 94 -4.15 -17.58 -5.14
CA MET A 94 -5.36 -16.80 -5.44
C MET A 94 -5.34 -15.38 -4.86
N ALA A 95 -4.68 -15.15 -3.71
CA ALA A 95 -4.73 -13.85 -3.04
C ALA A 95 -4.18 -12.68 -3.89
N PRO A 96 -3.01 -12.79 -4.56
CA PRO A 96 -2.52 -11.75 -5.47
C PRO A 96 -3.45 -11.49 -6.66
N GLU A 97 -4.10 -12.52 -7.19
CA GLU A 97 -5.06 -12.37 -8.30
C GLU A 97 -6.29 -11.56 -7.88
N LEU A 98 -6.86 -11.86 -6.71
CA LEU A 98 -7.97 -11.10 -6.15
C LEU A 98 -7.58 -9.65 -5.84
N ALA A 99 -6.39 -9.44 -5.28
CA ALA A 99 -5.86 -8.10 -5.04
C ALA A 99 -5.74 -7.29 -6.33
N ALA A 100 -5.23 -7.89 -7.41
CA ALA A 100 -5.13 -7.24 -8.71
C ALA A 100 -6.52 -6.85 -9.29
N LYS A 101 -7.52 -7.72 -9.12
CA LYS A 101 -8.90 -7.42 -9.57
C LYS A 101 -9.57 -6.31 -8.77
N ILE A 102 -9.35 -6.27 -7.46
CA ILE A 102 -9.83 -5.17 -6.61
C ILE A 102 -9.15 -3.85 -7.01
N ASP A 103 -7.84 -3.87 -7.30
CA ASP A 103 -7.11 -2.68 -7.75
C ASP A 103 -7.64 -2.15 -9.10
N GLU A 104 -7.94 -3.05 -10.04
CA GLU A 104 -8.58 -2.73 -11.33
C GLU A 104 -9.92 -2.00 -11.12
N VAL A 105 -10.80 -2.54 -10.26
CA VAL A 105 -12.08 -1.91 -9.91
C VAL A 105 -11.87 -0.55 -9.24
N ARG A 106 -10.93 -0.44 -8.29
CA ARG A 106 -10.63 0.82 -7.60
C ARG A 106 -10.17 1.90 -8.58
N SER A 107 -9.29 1.53 -9.51
CA SER A 107 -8.79 2.43 -10.56
C SER A 107 -9.92 2.97 -11.44
N LEU A 108 -10.88 2.12 -11.81
CA LEU A 108 -12.06 2.53 -12.58
C LEU A 108 -12.94 3.52 -11.81
N PHE A 109 -13.20 3.28 -10.51
CA PHE A 109 -13.97 4.21 -9.69
C PHE A 109 -13.30 5.58 -9.55
N VAL A 110 -11.97 5.63 -9.40
CA VAL A 110 -11.22 6.89 -9.36
C VAL A 110 -11.34 7.63 -10.70
N LYS A 111 -11.16 6.94 -11.83
CA LYS A 111 -11.30 7.53 -13.16
C LYS A 111 -12.69 8.10 -13.40
N ASP A 112 -13.72 7.34 -13.07
CA ASP A 112 -15.13 7.75 -13.19
C ASP A 112 -15.46 8.97 -12.30
N ALA A 113 -14.95 8.99 -11.06
CA ALA A 113 -15.09 10.14 -10.17
C ALA A 113 -14.38 11.40 -10.70
N LEU A 114 -13.17 11.25 -11.25
CA LEU A 114 -12.44 12.36 -11.86
C LEU A 114 -13.16 12.91 -13.08
N THR A 115 -13.73 12.05 -13.94
CA THR A 115 -14.53 12.49 -15.09
C THR A 115 -15.67 13.42 -14.66
N ARG A 116 -16.37 13.11 -13.55
CA ARG A 116 -17.45 13.96 -13.02
C ARG A 116 -16.96 15.32 -12.46
N VAL A 117 -15.73 15.39 -11.98
CA VAL A 117 -15.16 16.63 -11.40
C VAL A 117 -14.64 17.55 -12.50
N LEU A 118 -14.20 16.98 -13.63
CA LEU A 118 -13.59 17.70 -14.75
C LEU A 118 -14.57 18.01 -15.90
N SER A 119 -15.77 17.44 -15.86
CA SER A 119 -16.89 17.75 -16.78
C SER A 119 -17.62 19.01 -16.37
#